data_AF-A0A2Z6RJQ5-F1
#
_entry.id   AF-A0A2Z6RJQ5-F1
#
_cell.length_a   1.000
_cell.length_b   1.000
_cell.length_c   1.000
_cell.angle_alpha   90.00
_cell.angle_beta   90.00
_cell.angle_gamma   90.00
#
_symmetry.space_group_name_H-M   'P 1'
#
loop_
_entity.id
_entity.type
_entity.pdbx_description
1 polymer ?
#
loop_
_entity_poly.entity_id
_entity_poly.type
_entity_poly.pdbx_seq_one_letter_code
_entity_poly.pdbx_strand_id
1 'polypeptide(L)'
;MSSKSSKNFIFLLLLFLSHFIQFSLCGVECRFSTSGPSSSHLDIEASITTDVFVFGIIGLVVFGMFLVFCFLIAYCVNRKALNGVILSIPWTLLDFALQALFIKNQLKDNQYQLKDYYPLYITSIIFFIGPMIVNIIFSFAIILNEKKKRSTRFNKWFHNNSTLAAITTVFAGADMSTFKLLYSHIFNLNRFKAPFSEDSKTIILWGCVISSVIQDIPQLIIQVIYKVKIKDGYPLIPFLKLVTVSIKLPIGIIGRIYEALGGHDENNDNDDDNDDGDDGGNDGGGDPEK
;
A
#
# COMPACT_ATOMS: atom_id res chain seq x y z
N MET A 1 -3.91 -1.10 -28.75
CA MET A 1 -3.09 -2.25 -28.27
C MET A 1 -2.70 -2.23 -26.77
N SER A 2 -3.17 -1.29 -25.93
CA SER A 2 -2.70 -1.12 -24.52
C SER A 2 -3.51 -1.88 -23.44
N SER A 3 -4.64 -2.50 -23.79
CA SER A 3 -5.52 -3.23 -22.83
C SER A 3 -5.00 -4.64 -22.46
N LYS A 4 -4.21 -5.26 -23.35
CA LYS A 4 -3.69 -6.62 -23.15
C LYS A 4 -2.56 -6.67 -22.11
N SER A 5 -1.72 -5.63 -22.05
CA SER A 5 -0.55 -5.57 -21.18
C SER A 5 -0.87 -5.40 -19.69
N SER A 6 -1.91 -4.63 -19.33
CA SER A 6 -2.25 -4.45 -17.90
C SER A 6 -3.02 -5.65 -17.33
N LYS A 7 -3.76 -6.38 -18.17
CA LYS A 7 -4.38 -7.66 -17.77
C LYS A 7 -3.31 -8.71 -17.49
N ASN A 8 -2.26 -8.76 -18.32
CA ASN A 8 -1.13 -9.66 -18.11
C ASN A 8 -0.35 -9.33 -16.84
N PHE A 9 -0.14 -8.05 -16.52
CA PHE A 9 0.54 -7.64 -15.30
C PHE A 9 -0.23 -8.00 -14.03
N ILE A 10 -1.54 -7.70 -13.99
CA ILE A 10 -2.41 -8.06 -12.85
C ILE A 10 -2.51 -9.58 -12.71
N PHE A 11 -2.62 -10.30 -13.82
CA PHE A 11 -2.65 -11.76 -13.83
C PHE A 11 -1.33 -12.35 -13.31
N LEU A 12 -0.17 -11.87 -13.78
CA LEU A 12 1.15 -12.29 -13.27
C LEU A 12 1.34 -11.99 -11.79
N LEU A 13 0.88 -10.82 -11.33
CA LEU A 13 0.93 -10.43 -9.93
C LEU A 13 0.05 -11.34 -9.07
N LEU A 14 -1.15 -11.67 -9.53
CA LEU A 14 -2.07 -12.60 -8.85
C LEU A 14 -1.55 -14.05 -8.86
N LEU A 15 -0.91 -14.48 -9.95
CA LEU A 15 -0.29 -15.80 -10.06
C LEU A 15 0.91 -15.94 -9.13
N PHE A 16 1.73 -14.89 -9.05
CA PHE A 16 2.86 -14.80 -8.13
C PHE A 16 2.39 -14.76 -6.67
N LEU A 17 1.35 -13.97 -6.36
CA LEU A 17 0.70 -13.95 -5.04
C LEU A 17 0.12 -15.30 -4.66
N SER A 18 -0.56 -15.97 -5.59
CA SER A 18 -1.12 -17.30 -5.36
C SER A 18 0.00 -18.29 -5.07
N HIS A 19 1.10 -18.26 -5.82
CA HIS A 19 2.27 -19.08 -5.55
C HIS A 19 2.99 -18.73 -4.24
N PHE A 20 3.07 -17.45 -3.87
CA PHE A 20 3.69 -17.00 -2.62
C PHE A 20 2.84 -17.38 -1.39
N ILE A 21 1.51 -17.31 -1.52
CA ILE A 21 0.56 -17.77 -0.50
C ILE A 21 0.63 -19.30 -0.38
N GLN A 22 0.65 -20.03 -1.51
CA GLN A 22 0.83 -21.48 -1.54
C GLN A 22 2.18 -21.90 -0.92
N PHE A 23 3.27 -21.17 -1.22
CA PHE A 23 4.61 -21.36 -0.65
C PHE A 23 4.64 -21.12 0.87
N SER A 24 3.99 -20.06 1.34
CA SER A 24 3.90 -19.73 2.76
C SER A 24 3.01 -20.72 3.53
N LEU A 25 2.00 -21.32 2.87
CA LEU A 25 1.15 -22.36 3.44
C LEU A 25 1.87 -23.72 3.47
N CYS A 26 2.54 -24.10 2.38
CA CYS A 26 3.26 -25.37 2.25
C CYS A 26 4.43 -25.48 3.24
N GLY A 27 5.21 -24.40 3.42
CA GLY A 27 6.30 -24.37 4.40
C GLY A 27 5.85 -24.46 5.87
N VAL A 28 4.60 -24.06 6.17
CA VAL A 28 4.00 -24.16 7.52
C VAL A 28 3.39 -25.54 7.75
N GLU A 29 2.82 -26.17 6.73
CA GLU A 29 2.27 -27.54 6.80
C GLU A 29 3.39 -28.59 6.97
N CYS A 30 4.52 -28.44 6.25
CA CYS A 30 5.65 -29.37 6.30
C CYS A 30 6.39 -29.37 7.64
N ARG A 31 6.45 -28.25 8.37
CA ARG A 31 7.05 -28.23 9.73
C ARG A 31 6.21 -28.93 10.80
N PHE A 32 4.95 -29.26 10.52
CA PHE A 32 4.01 -29.75 11.54
C PHE A 32 3.69 -31.25 11.43
N SER A 33 4.04 -31.93 10.33
CA SER A 33 3.74 -33.37 10.15
C SER A 33 4.84 -34.31 10.68
N THR A 34 5.86 -33.80 11.38
CA THR A 34 6.88 -34.66 11.99
C THR A 34 6.36 -35.33 13.27
N SER A 35 5.63 -36.43 13.11
CA SER A 35 5.58 -37.54 14.09
C SER A 35 5.78 -38.89 13.37
N GLY A 36 7.02 -39.11 12.91
CA GLY A 36 7.59 -40.35 12.31
C GLY A 36 7.21 -40.57 10.84
N PRO A 37 8.13 -40.99 9.92
CA PRO A 37 8.81 -42.29 9.98
C PRO A 37 10.24 -42.36 9.32
N SER A 38 10.71 -43.59 9.04
CA SER A 38 11.99 -44.11 8.51
C SER A 38 12.88 -43.27 7.57
N SER A 39 14.20 -43.51 7.67
CA SER A 39 15.33 -42.77 7.03
C SER A 39 15.22 -42.50 5.53
N SER A 40 14.67 -43.41 4.72
CA SER A 40 14.59 -43.20 3.26
C SER A 40 13.50 -42.20 2.83
N HIS A 41 12.48 -41.96 3.66
CA HIS A 41 11.44 -40.97 3.39
C HIS A 41 11.89 -39.56 3.78
N LEU A 42 12.75 -39.46 4.81
CA LEU A 42 13.39 -38.24 5.29
C LEU A 42 14.31 -37.61 4.24
N ASP A 43 15.07 -38.42 3.50
CA ASP A 43 15.99 -37.91 2.47
C ASP A 43 15.24 -37.36 1.24
N ILE A 44 14.13 -38.00 0.85
CA ILE A 44 13.29 -37.57 -0.27
C ILE A 44 12.51 -36.29 0.11
N GLU A 45 11.92 -36.24 1.30
CA GLU A 45 11.22 -35.03 1.78
C GLU A 45 12.19 -33.87 2.01
N ALA A 46 13.40 -34.12 2.53
CA ALA A 46 14.43 -33.10 2.69
C ALA A 46 14.90 -32.56 1.34
N SER A 47 15.09 -33.42 0.32
CA SER A 47 15.46 -33.00 -1.04
C SER A 47 14.37 -32.13 -1.67
N ILE A 48 13.11 -32.57 -1.62
CA ILE A 48 11.96 -31.81 -2.18
C ILE A 48 11.79 -30.46 -1.45
N THR A 49 11.94 -30.44 -0.12
CA THR A 49 11.85 -29.20 0.67
C THR A 49 12.98 -28.23 0.32
N THR A 50 14.19 -28.74 0.07
CA THR A 50 15.35 -27.94 -0.33
C THR A 50 15.14 -27.33 -1.71
N ASP A 51 14.66 -28.11 -2.68
CA ASP A 51 14.41 -27.63 -4.04
C ASP A 51 13.33 -26.54 -4.06
N VAL A 52 12.21 -26.74 -3.36
CA VAL A 52 11.14 -25.73 -3.24
C VAL A 52 11.65 -24.44 -2.60
N PHE A 53 12.52 -24.54 -1.59
CA PHE A 53 13.11 -23.37 -0.92
C PHE A 53 14.05 -22.59 -1.85
N VAL A 54 14.88 -23.30 -2.63
CA VAL A 54 15.77 -22.70 -3.63
C VAL A 54 14.97 -21.99 -4.72
N PHE A 55 13.92 -22.61 -5.27
CA PHE A 55 13.05 -21.95 -6.26
C PHE A 55 12.30 -20.74 -5.68
N GLY A 56 11.88 -20.81 -4.41
CA GLY A 56 11.27 -19.68 -3.71
C GLY A 56 12.21 -18.50 -3.56
N ILE A 57 13.47 -18.75 -3.17
CA ILE A 57 14.51 -17.70 -3.06
C ILE A 57 14.81 -17.10 -4.45
N ILE A 58 15.00 -17.94 -5.47
CA ILE A 58 15.25 -17.47 -6.84
C ILE A 58 14.09 -16.59 -7.30
N GLY A 59 12.84 -17.02 -7.08
CA GLY A 59 11.65 -16.24 -7.41
C GLY A 59 11.61 -14.88 -6.69
N LEU A 60 11.94 -14.85 -5.40
CA LEU A 60 12.03 -13.61 -4.62
C LEU A 60 13.10 -12.66 -5.17
N VAL A 61 14.29 -13.18 -5.49
CA VAL A 61 15.40 -12.38 -6.04
C VAL A 61 15.04 -11.82 -7.42
N VAL A 62 14.48 -12.64 -8.31
CA VAL A 62 14.05 -12.20 -9.64
C VAL A 62 12.95 -11.15 -9.55
N PHE A 63 11.96 -11.34 -8.68
CA PHE A 63 10.90 -10.36 -8.45
C PHE A 63 11.44 -9.05 -7.86
N GLY A 64 12.36 -9.14 -6.90
CA GLY A 64 13.06 -7.98 -6.35
C GLY A 64 13.84 -7.20 -7.41
N MET A 65 14.61 -7.89 -8.25
CA MET A 65 15.33 -7.27 -9.38
C MET A 65 14.37 -6.60 -10.37
N PHE A 66 13.23 -7.24 -10.67
CA PHE A 66 12.19 -6.66 -11.52
C PHE A 66 11.61 -5.37 -10.93
N LEU A 67 11.32 -5.34 -9.63
CA LEU A 67 10.82 -4.13 -8.96
C LEU A 67 11.84 -2.99 -8.98
N VAL A 68 13.12 -3.30 -8.72
CA VAL A 68 14.20 -2.32 -8.80
C VAL A 68 14.32 -1.79 -10.22
N PHE A 69 14.25 -2.66 -11.23
CA PHE A 69 14.27 -2.26 -12.63
C PHE A 69 13.09 -1.34 -12.98
N CYS A 70 11.86 -1.69 -12.56
CA CYS A 70 10.69 -0.83 -12.74
C CYS A 70 10.84 0.53 -12.05
N PHE A 71 11.37 0.55 -10.82
CA PHE A 71 11.65 1.76 -10.08
C PHE A 71 12.68 2.64 -10.79
N LEU A 72 13.77 2.06 -11.30
CA LEU A 72 14.79 2.77 -12.07
C LEU A 72 14.22 3.36 -13.35
N ILE A 73 13.40 2.62 -14.10
CA ILE A 73 12.74 3.16 -15.30
C ILE A 73 11.82 4.32 -14.91
N ALA A 74 11.00 4.17 -13.87
CA ALA A 74 10.10 5.23 -13.43
C ALA A 74 10.88 6.50 -13.06
N TYR A 75 12.00 6.33 -12.34
CA TYR A 75 12.91 7.39 -11.96
C TYR A 75 13.59 8.07 -13.16
N CYS A 76 14.02 7.29 -14.15
CA CYS A 76 14.62 7.81 -15.38
C CYS A 76 13.60 8.57 -16.25
N VAL A 77 12.35 8.10 -16.31
CA VAL A 77 11.30 8.70 -17.16
C VAL A 77 10.78 10.00 -16.56
N ASN A 78 10.54 10.06 -15.26
CA ASN A 78 10.05 11.27 -14.61
C ASN A 78 10.57 11.39 -13.17
N ARG A 79 11.62 12.18 -12.97
CA ARG A 79 12.20 12.42 -11.64
C ARG A 79 11.26 13.13 -10.66
N LYS A 80 10.28 13.90 -11.17
CA LYS A 80 9.29 14.63 -10.36
C LYS A 80 8.06 13.78 -9.98
N ALA A 81 7.92 12.58 -10.56
CA ALA A 81 6.82 11.68 -10.22
C ALA A 81 7.03 11.02 -8.84
N LEU A 82 5.92 10.61 -8.21
CA LEU A 82 5.91 9.85 -6.95
C LEU A 82 6.30 8.38 -7.21
N ASN A 83 7.52 8.17 -7.71
CA ASN A 83 8.00 6.88 -8.19
C ASN A 83 8.05 5.81 -7.09
N GLY A 84 8.19 6.21 -5.81
CA GLY A 84 8.14 5.30 -4.67
C GLY A 84 6.81 4.56 -4.51
N VAL A 85 5.71 5.10 -5.06
CA VAL A 85 4.38 4.45 -5.03
C VAL A 85 4.37 3.12 -5.79
N ILE A 86 5.30 2.88 -6.71
CA ILE A 86 5.40 1.57 -7.39
C ILE A 86 5.70 0.42 -6.41
N LEU A 87 6.41 0.72 -5.32
CA LEU A 87 6.75 -0.25 -4.28
C LEU A 87 5.64 -0.41 -3.25
N SER A 88 4.63 0.48 -3.23
CA SER A 88 3.55 0.40 -2.25
C SER A 88 2.69 -0.85 -2.47
N ILE A 89 2.45 -1.26 -3.73
CA ILE A 89 1.58 -2.41 -4.05
C ILE A 89 2.19 -3.72 -3.53
N PRO A 90 3.42 -4.12 -3.92
CA PRO A 90 4.02 -5.36 -3.41
C PRO A 90 4.18 -5.34 -1.89
N TRP A 91 4.52 -4.18 -1.32
CA TRP A 91 4.67 -4.01 0.13
C TRP A 91 3.33 -4.21 0.87
N THR A 92 2.25 -3.61 0.36
CA THR A 92 0.89 -3.76 0.93
C THR A 92 0.45 -5.23 0.89
N LEU A 93 0.74 -5.93 -0.20
CA LEU A 93 0.40 -7.33 -0.35
C LEU A 93 1.18 -8.23 0.61
N LEU A 94 2.48 -7.98 0.78
CA LEU A 94 3.30 -8.69 1.75
C LEU A 94 2.78 -8.44 3.17
N ASP A 95 2.48 -7.19 3.52
CA ASP A 95 1.98 -6.78 4.82
C ASP A 95 0.64 -7.44 5.16
N PHE A 96 -0.27 -7.50 4.18
CA PHE A 96 -1.56 -8.17 4.26
C PHE A 96 -1.39 -9.70 4.44
N ALA A 97 -0.54 -10.33 3.64
CA ALA A 97 -0.30 -11.77 3.69
C ALA A 97 0.31 -12.18 5.03
N LEU A 98 1.33 -11.46 5.51
CA LEU A 98 1.95 -11.72 6.81
C LEU A 98 0.96 -11.54 7.96
N GLN A 99 0.09 -10.52 7.90
CA GLN A 99 -0.93 -10.31 8.93
C GLN A 99 -2.00 -11.42 8.92
N ALA A 100 -2.46 -11.85 7.75
CA ALA A 100 -3.41 -12.95 7.62
C ALA A 100 -2.81 -14.28 8.13
N LEU A 101 -1.56 -14.58 7.77
CA LEU A 101 -0.85 -15.77 8.25
C LEU A 101 -0.60 -15.71 9.76
N PHE A 102 -0.28 -14.54 10.30
CA PHE A 102 -0.13 -14.33 11.74
C PHE A 102 -1.43 -14.68 12.48
N ILE A 103 -2.57 -14.14 12.05
CA ILE A 103 -3.88 -14.41 12.65
C ILE A 103 -4.24 -15.90 12.53
N LYS A 104 -4.02 -16.51 11.36
CA LYS A 104 -4.28 -17.95 11.12
C LYS A 104 -3.42 -18.83 12.04
N ASN A 105 -2.13 -18.53 12.18
CA ASN A 105 -1.23 -19.32 13.00
C ASN A 105 -1.53 -19.17 14.49
N GLN A 106 -1.96 -17.97 14.93
CA GLN A 106 -2.46 -17.81 16.29
C GLN A 106 -3.67 -18.70 16.59
N LEU A 107 -4.59 -18.88 15.64
CA LEU A 107 -5.74 -19.79 15.84
C LEU A 107 -5.28 -21.25 16.02
N LYS A 108 -4.25 -21.69 15.29
CA LYS A 108 -3.72 -23.05 15.34
C LYS A 108 -2.96 -23.34 16.63
N ASP A 109 -2.11 -22.42 17.08
CA ASP A 109 -1.32 -22.57 18.32
C ASP A 109 -2.19 -22.42 19.58
N ASN A 110 -3.28 -21.65 19.51
CA ASN A 110 -4.19 -21.41 20.64
C ASN A 110 -5.09 -22.60 21.01
N GLN A 111 -5.10 -23.70 20.24
CA GLN A 111 -5.88 -24.90 20.60
C GLN A 111 -5.44 -25.54 21.93
N TYR A 112 -4.24 -25.22 22.45
CA TYR A 112 -3.67 -25.85 23.65
C TYR A 112 -3.38 -24.89 24.84
N GLN A 113 -3.38 -23.55 24.65
CA GLN A 113 -3.09 -22.55 25.72
C GLN A 113 -4.17 -21.44 25.81
N LEU A 114 -5.43 -21.87 25.98
CA LEU A 114 -6.63 -21.13 25.63
C LEU A 114 -6.94 -19.82 26.42
N LYS A 115 -6.21 -19.46 27.49
CA LYS A 115 -6.65 -18.37 28.39
C LYS A 115 -5.92 -17.03 28.24
N ASP A 116 -4.62 -17.02 27.98
CA ASP A 116 -3.82 -15.77 28.01
C ASP A 116 -3.63 -15.09 26.64
N TYR A 117 -3.93 -15.81 25.55
CA TYR A 117 -3.70 -15.39 24.16
C TYR A 117 -4.98 -15.06 23.37
N TYR A 118 -6.15 -15.51 23.85
CA TYR A 118 -7.43 -15.24 23.21
C TYR A 118 -7.73 -13.74 23.02
N PRO A 119 -7.47 -12.86 24.01
CA PRO A 119 -7.67 -11.43 23.82
C PRO A 119 -6.81 -10.85 22.69
N LEU A 120 -5.57 -11.31 22.56
CA LEU A 120 -4.63 -10.82 21.55
C LEU A 120 -5.05 -11.22 20.13
N TYR A 121 -5.61 -12.42 19.97
CA TYR A 121 -6.18 -12.89 18.71
C TYR A 121 -7.36 -12.01 18.26
N ILE A 122 -8.33 -11.76 19.17
CA ILE A 122 -9.48 -10.89 18.87
C ILE A 122 -9.01 -9.48 18.53
N THR A 123 -8.09 -8.91 19.32
CA THR A 123 -7.50 -7.60 19.05
C THR A 123 -6.81 -7.56 17.68
N SER A 124 -6.12 -8.63 17.28
CA SER A 124 -5.47 -8.73 15.95
C SER A 124 -6.46 -8.71 14.80
N ILE A 125 -7.63 -9.34 14.95
CA ILE A 125 -8.69 -9.30 13.94
C ILE A 125 -9.30 -7.90 13.85
N ILE A 126 -9.60 -7.28 14.99
CA ILE A 126 -10.20 -5.94 15.03
C ILE A 126 -9.28 -4.92 14.33
N PHE A 127 -7.98 -4.93 14.64
CA PHE A 127 -6.99 -4.04 14.03
C PHE A 127 -6.50 -4.48 12.63
N PHE A 128 -7.03 -5.58 12.11
CA PHE A 128 -6.84 -5.99 10.71
C PHE A 128 -8.04 -5.59 9.85
N ILE A 129 -9.25 -5.95 10.27
CA ILE A 129 -10.47 -5.73 9.49
C ILE A 129 -11.04 -4.31 9.69
N GLY A 130 -11.01 -3.79 10.92
CA GLY A 130 -11.56 -2.47 11.24
C GLY A 130 -10.94 -1.34 10.42
N PRO A 131 -9.60 -1.15 10.49
CA PRO A 131 -8.90 -0.17 9.66
C PRO A 131 -9.13 -0.35 8.17
N MET A 132 -9.21 -1.59 7.70
CA MET A 132 -9.44 -1.88 6.29
C MET A 132 -10.77 -1.34 5.80
N ILE A 133 -11.85 -1.57 6.56
CA ILE A 133 -13.18 -1.05 6.25
C ILE A 133 -13.16 0.49 6.25
N VAL A 134 -12.56 1.10 7.27
CA VAL A 134 -12.44 2.56 7.37
C VAL A 134 -11.70 3.14 6.18
N ASN A 135 -10.56 2.55 5.79
CA ASN A 135 -9.75 3.00 4.66
C ASN A 135 -10.50 2.87 3.32
N ILE A 136 -11.27 1.80 3.10
CA ILE A 136 -12.09 1.63 1.88
C ILE A 136 -13.18 2.71 1.82
N ILE A 137 -13.91 2.92 2.92
CA ILE A 137 -14.97 3.94 3.00
C ILE A 137 -14.37 5.32 2.74
N PHE A 138 -13.23 5.62 3.38
CA PHE A 138 -12.54 6.90 3.23
C PHE A 138 -12.07 7.13 1.79
N SER A 139 -11.43 6.13 1.18
CA SER A 139 -10.99 6.19 -0.23
C SER A 139 -12.15 6.38 -1.19
N PHE A 140 -13.27 5.69 -0.97
CA PHE A 140 -14.48 5.84 -1.76
C PHE A 140 -15.09 7.24 -1.61
N ALA A 141 -15.14 7.76 -0.38
CA ALA A 141 -15.62 9.11 -0.09
C ALA A 141 -14.79 10.18 -0.82
N ILE A 142 -13.46 10.03 -0.88
CA ILE A 142 -12.58 10.93 -1.63
C ILE A 142 -12.95 10.97 -3.12
N ILE A 143 -13.13 9.80 -3.76
CA ILE A 143 -13.53 9.75 -5.17
C ILE A 143 -14.88 10.41 -5.39
N LEU A 144 -15.87 10.13 -4.53
CA LEU A 144 -17.20 10.73 -4.65
C LEU A 144 -17.16 12.25 -4.45
N ASN A 145 -16.39 12.72 -3.48
CA ASN A 145 -16.22 14.14 -3.23
C ASN A 145 -15.59 14.83 -4.45
N GLU A 146 -14.54 14.24 -5.03
CA GLU A 146 -13.89 14.77 -6.23
C GLU A 146 -14.84 14.80 -7.45
N LYS A 147 -15.69 13.77 -7.60
CA LYS A 147 -16.76 13.79 -8.62
C LYS A 147 -17.80 14.89 -8.36
N LYS A 148 -18.16 15.12 -7.09
CA LYS A 148 -19.16 16.13 -6.70
C LYS A 148 -18.67 17.56 -6.97
N LYS A 149 -17.36 17.80 -6.93
CA LYS A 149 -16.74 19.08 -7.33
C LYS A 149 -16.95 19.45 -8.82
N ARG A 150 -17.65 18.60 -9.61
CA ARG A 150 -18.00 18.80 -11.03
C ARG A 150 -16.81 19.12 -11.95
N SER A 151 -15.59 18.71 -11.57
CA SER A 151 -14.42 18.79 -12.44
C SER A 151 -14.64 17.93 -13.70
N THR A 152 -14.78 18.57 -14.85
CA THR A 152 -14.93 17.89 -16.14
C THR A 152 -13.72 17.02 -16.46
N ARG A 153 -12.52 17.46 -16.06
CA ARG A 153 -11.25 16.71 -16.22
C ARG A 153 -11.24 15.42 -15.39
N PHE A 154 -11.60 15.50 -14.11
CA PHE A 154 -11.63 14.32 -13.24
C PHE A 154 -12.69 13.33 -13.70
N ASN A 155 -13.88 13.81 -14.05
CA ASN A 155 -14.97 12.93 -14.48
C ASN A 155 -14.63 12.19 -15.78
N LYS A 156 -13.98 12.88 -16.74
CA LYS A 156 -13.47 12.27 -17.98
C LYS A 156 -12.36 11.24 -17.69
N TRP A 157 -11.42 11.58 -16.81
CA TRP A 157 -10.37 10.65 -16.41
C TRP A 157 -10.95 9.41 -15.71
N PHE A 158 -11.90 9.60 -14.79
CA PHE A 158 -12.57 8.54 -14.04
C PHE A 158 -13.37 7.61 -14.96
N HIS A 159 -14.10 8.17 -15.92
CA HIS A 159 -14.81 7.37 -16.92
C HIS A 159 -13.87 6.45 -17.70
N ASN A 160 -12.69 6.95 -18.09
CA ASN A 160 -11.72 6.19 -18.88
C ASN A 160 -10.88 5.20 -18.03
N ASN A 161 -10.78 5.42 -16.72
CA ASN A 161 -9.90 4.66 -15.82
C ASN A 161 -10.62 4.08 -14.59
N SER A 162 -11.94 3.90 -14.66
CA SER A 162 -12.79 3.48 -13.54
C SER A 162 -12.33 2.16 -12.91
N THR A 163 -11.86 1.21 -13.71
CA THR A 163 -11.28 -0.05 -13.21
C THR A 163 -10.04 0.17 -12.36
N LEU A 164 -9.13 1.06 -12.78
CA LEU A 164 -7.94 1.38 -12.02
C LEU A 164 -8.29 2.08 -10.71
N ALA A 165 -9.26 3.01 -10.75
CA ALA A 165 -9.78 3.68 -9.57
C ALA A 165 -10.37 2.66 -8.57
N ALA A 166 -11.22 1.75 -9.04
CA ALA A 166 -11.84 0.73 -8.19
C ALA A 166 -10.82 -0.22 -7.54
N ILE A 167 -9.86 -0.74 -8.32
CA ILE A 167 -8.78 -1.59 -7.79
C ILE A 167 -8.00 -0.81 -6.73
N THR A 168 -7.60 0.42 -7.04
CA THR A 168 -6.81 1.24 -6.13
C THR A 168 -7.57 1.57 -4.84
N THR A 169 -8.89 1.80 -4.90
CA THR A 169 -9.74 1.97 -3.71
C THR A 169 -9.75 0.73 -2.82
N VAL A 170 -9.83 -0.48 -3.41
CA VAL A 170 -9.79 -1.73 -2.64
C VAL A 170 -8.40 -1.94 -2.01
N PHE A 171 -7.33 -1.71 -2.76
CA PHE A 171 -5.96 -1.78 -2.25
C PHE A 171 -5.67 -0.72 -1.18
N ALA A 172 -6.25 0.47 -1.31
CA ALA A 172 -6.17 1.52 -0.31
C ALA A 172 -6.80 1.10 1.03
N GLY A 173 -7.74 0.15 0.98
CA GLY A 173 -8.23 -0.56 2.16
C GLY A 173 -7.10 -1.16 3.00
N ALA A 174 -6.19 -1.90 2.37
CA ALA A 174 -5.06 -2.52 3.04
C ALA A 174 -3.94 -1.53 3.40
N ASP A 175 -3.71 -0.52 2.57
CA ASP A 175 -2.80 0.61 2.87
C ASP A 175 -3.18 1.84 2.05
N MET A 176 -3.59 2.90 2.73
CA MET A 176 -4.04 4.16 2.12
C MET A 176 -2.98 4.79 1.21
N SER A 177 -1.69 4.49 1.41
CA SER A 177 -0.59 4.96 0.56
C SER A 177 -0.71 4.47 -0.89
N THR A 178 -1.34 3.32 -1.12
CA THR A 178 -1.59 2.81 -2.48
C THR A 178 -2.58 3.69 -3.24
N PHE A 179 -3.41 4.47 -2.54
CA PHE A 179 -4.33 5.41 -3.18
C PHE A 179 -3.60 6.48 -4.02
N LYS A 180 -2.37 6.82 -3.63
CA LYS A 180 -1.50 7.78 -4.35
C LYS A 180 -1.16 7.33 -5.77
N LEU A 181 -1.32 6.04 -6.08
CA LEU A 181 -1.09 5.50 -7.41
C LEU A 181 -1.88 6.26 -8.48
N LEU A 182 -3.10 6.70 -8.14
CA LEU A 182 -3.98 7.40 -9.07
C LEU A 182 -3.40 8.72 -9.58
N TYR A 183 -2.61 9.44 -8.77
CA TYR A 183 -2.01 10.74 -9.12
C TYR A 183 -0.48 10.75 -9.07
N SER A 184 0.14 9.58 -9.05
CA SER A 184 1.58 9.40 -8.89
C SER A 184 2.42 9.85 -10.09
N HIS A 185 1.82 10.05 -11.26
CA HIS A 185 2.49 10.37 -12.53
C HIS A 185 3.53 9.32 -13.00
N ILE A 186 3.49 8.10 -12.46
CA ILE A 186 4.44 7.03 -12.78
C ILE A 186 4.43 6.72 -14.28
N PHE A 187 5.62 6.55 -14.85
CA PHE A 187 5.87 6.33 -16.29
C PHE A 187 5.26 7.42 -17.21
N ASN A 188 4.88 8.58 -16.67
CA ASN A 188 4.20 9.66 -17.39
C ASN A 188 2.88 9.22 -18.06
N LEU A 189 2.28 8.11 -17.62
CA LEU A 189 1.07 7.54 -18.24
C LEU A 189 -0.19 8.24 -17.75
N ASN A 190 -1.08 8.59 -18.68
CA ASN A 190 -2.35 9.28 -18.36
C ASN A 190 -3.24 8.54 -17.35
N ARG A 191 -3.08 7.22 -17.19
CA ARG A 191 -3.83 6.43 -16.20
C ARG A 191 -3.43 6.75 -14.76
N PHE A 192 -2.19 7.19 -14.51
CA PHE A 192 -1.67 7.54 -13.18
C PHE A 192 -1.60 9.06 -12.95
N LYS A 193 -2.34 9.82 -13.78
CA LYS A 193 -2.45 11.28 -13.73
C LYS A 193 -3.88 11.71 -13.46
N ALA A 194 -4.49 11.15 -12.42
CA ALA A 194 -5.79 11.60 -11.97
C ALA A 194 -5.72 13.08 -11.56
N PRO A 195 -6.55 13.96 -12.13
CA PRO A 195 -6.53 15.39 -11.83
C PRO A 195 -7.32 15.63 -10.54
N PHE A 196 -6.76 15.22 -9.39
CA PHE A 196 -7.29 15.55 -8.07
C PHE A 196 -6.98 17.00 -7.72
N SER A 197 -7.95 17.68 -7.10
CA SER A 197 -7.75 18.96 -6.42
C SER A 197 -6.74 18.87 -5.26
N GLU A 198 -6.10 19.99 -4.95
CA GLU A 198 -5.11 20.07 -3.85
C GLU A 198 -5.74 19.72 -2.49
N ASP A 199 -7.00 20.11 -2.24
CA ASP A 199 -7.71 19.67 -1.03
C ASP A 199 -7.80 18.15 -0.96
N SER A 200 -8.08 17.49 -2.09
CA SER A 200 -8.22 16.03 -2.13
C SER A 200 -6.87 15.34 -1.92
N LYS A 201 -5.78 15.88 -2.48
CA LYS A 201 -4.43 15.38 -2.18
C LYS A 201 -4.08 15.54 -0.69
N THR A 202 -4.44 16.67 -0.10
CA THR A 202 -4.26 16.94 1.34
C THR A 202 -5.09 15.95 2.18
N ILE A 203 -6.34 15.71 1.83
CA ILE A 203 -7.21 14.72 2.50
C ILE A 203 -6.62 13.31 2.35
N ILE A 204 -6.05 12.95 1.19
CA ILE A 204 -5.39 11.66 0.98
C ILE A 204 -4.15 11.53 1.89
N LEU A 205 -3.34 12.58 2.02
CA LEU A 205 -2.19 12.61 2.92
C LEU A 205 -2.61 12.40 4.38
N TRP A 206 -3.63 13.13 4.84
CA TRP A 206 -4.22 12.94 6.18
C TRP A 206 -4.80 11.54 6.36
N GLY A 207 -5.44 10.99 5.32
CA GLY A 207 -5.89 9.61 5.28
C GLY A 207 -4.75 8.62 5.51
N CYS A 208 -3.58 8.85 4.92
CA CYS A 208 -2.41 8.01 5.14
C CYS A 208 -1.91 8.10 6.59
N VAL A 209 -1.93 9.28 7.20
CA VAL A 209 -1.57 9.47 8.62
C VAL A 209 -2.52 8.69 9.51
N ILE A 210 -3.83 8.90 9.34
CA ILE A 210 -4.88 8.25 10.12
C ILE A 210 -4.76 6.73 9.97
N SER A 211 -4.62 6.24 8.73
CA SER A 211 -4.45 4.82 8.41
C SER A 211 -3.30 4.19 9.19
N SER A 212 -2.12 4.83 9.23
CA SER A 212 -1.00 4.32 10.04
C SER A 212 -1.26 4.33 11.54
N VAL A 213 -1.95 5.36 12.06
CA VAL A 213 -2.27 5.44 13.49
C VAL A 213 -3.26 4.36 13.90
N ILE A 214 -4.27 4.06 13.07
CA ILE A 214 -5.30 3.08 13.40
C ILE A 214 -4.91 1.63 13.04
N GLN A 215 -3.97 1.44 12.10
CA GLN A 215 -3.59 0.13 11.59
C GLN A 215 -2.17 -0.26 12.01
N ASP A 216 -1.17 0.50 11.57
CA ASP A 216 0.23 0.11 11.68
C ASP A 216 0.74 0.18 13.13
N ILE A 217 0.38 1.22 13.88
CA ILE A 217 0.80 1.37 15.29
C ILE A 217 0.18 0.26 16.17
N PRO A 218 -1.15 0.00 16.15
CA PRO A 218 -1.73 -1.11 16.89
C PRO A 218 -1.15 -2.46 16.48
N GLN A 219 -0.89 -2.69 15.20
CA GLN A 219 -0.26 -3.93 14.74
C GLN A 219 1.16 -4.09 15.28
N LEU A 220 1.97 -3.02 15.32
CA LEU A 220 3.29 -3.05 15.96
C LEU A 220 3.18 -3.41 17.45
N ILE A 221 2.26 -2.78 18.17
CA ILE A 221 2.04 -3.05 19.60
C ILE A 221 1.65 -4.51 19.83
N ILE A 222 0.72 -5.04 19.03
CA ILE A 222 0.28 -6.44 19.08
C ILE A 222 1.46 -7.40 18.85
N GLN A 223 2.32 -7.12 17.88
CA GLN A 223 3.50 -7.96 17.59
C GLN A 223 4.52 -7.93 18.72
N VAL A 224 4.77 -6.76 19.32
CA VAL A 224 5.66 -6.63 20.49
C VAL A 224 5.10 -7.40 21.69
N ILE A 225 3.80 -7.27 21.98
CA ILE A 225 3.14 -8.02 23.05
C ILE A 225 3.22 -9.52 22.78
N TYR A 226 2.95 -9.97 21.56
CA TYR A 226 3.06 -11.37 21.19
C TYR A 226 4.48 -11.92 21.41
N LYS A 227 5.50 -11.16 21.01
CA LYS A 227 6.91 -11.52 21.23
C LYS A 227 7.28 -11.63 22.71
N VAL A 228 6.78 -10.73 23.56
CA VAL A 228 7.06 -10.77 25.01
C VAL A 228 6.34 -11.92 25.70
N LYS A 229 5.15 -12.31 25.22
CA LYS A 229 4.36 -13.40 25.81
C LYS A 229 4.90 -14.79 25.47
N ILE A 230 5.45 -14.98 24.27
CA ILE A 230 5.95 -16.29 23.85
C ILE A 230 7.25 -16.62 24.58
N LYS A 231 7.27 -17.76 25.29
CA LYS A 231 8.42 -18.18 26.13
C LYS A 231 9.39 -19.10 25.39
N ASP A 232 8.89 -19.84 24.40
CA ASP A 232 9.65 -20.81 23.60
C ASP A 232 9.65 -20.37 22.13
N GLY A 233 10.85 -20.21 21.56
CA GLY A 233 11.09 -20.05 20.11
C GLY A 233 10.13 -19.13 19.34
N TYR A 234 10.53 -17.87 19.10
CA TYR A 234 9.71 -16.94 18.33
C TYR A 234 9.50 -17.40 16.87
N PRO A 235 8.26 -17.68 16.42
CA PRO A 235 8.04 -18.23 15.09
C PRO A 235 8.35 -17.24 13.98
N LEU A 236 8.73 -17.77 12.80
CA LEU A 236 9.19 -16.97 11.66
C LEU A 236 8.16 -15.96 11.17
N ILE A 237 6.87 -16.33 11.08
CA ILE A 237 5.82 -15.45 10.55
C ILE A 237 5.63 -14.19 11.43
N PRO A 238 5.38 -14.30 12.75
CA PRO A 238 5.42 -13.17 13.67
C PRO A 238 6.69 -12.32 13.55
N PHE A 239 7.86 -12.95 13.42
CA PHE A 239 9.13 -12.24 13.24
C PHE A 239 9.16 -11.40 11.97
N LEU A 240 8.82 -11.99 10.82
CA LEU A 240 8.78 -11.27 9.54
C LEU A 240 7.75 -10.14 9.58
N LYS A 241 6.60 -10.35 10.24
CA LYS A 241 5.59 -9.29 10.40
C LYS A 241 6.10 -8.15 11.28
N LEU A 242 6.78 -8.45 12.39
CA LEU A 242 7.39 -7.44 13.26
C LEU A 242 8.43 -6.62 12.51
N VAL A 243 9.34 -7.25 11.77
CA VAL A 243 10.34 -6.56 10.94
C VAL A 243 9.65 -5.67 9.90
N THR A 244 8.63 -6.19 9.22
CA THR A 244 7.90 -5.45 8.17
C THR A 244 7.26 -4.18 8.73
N VAL A 245 6.54 -4.26 9.85
CA VAL A 245 5.87 -3.09 10.44
C VAL A 245 6.87 -2.09 11.04
N SER A 246 7.99 -2.57 11.61
CA SER A 246 9.09 -1.71 12.09
C SER A 246 9.79 -0.92 10.99
N ILE A 247 9.82 -1.44 9.75
CA ILE A 247 10.36 -0.73 8.58
C ILE A 247 9.30 0.17 7.93
N LYS A 248 8.06 -0.33 7.80
CA LYS A 248 6.95 0.37 7.14
C LYS A 248 6.64 1.71 7.82
N LEU A 249 6.59 1.73 9.15
CA LEU A 249 6.22 2.93 9.92
C LEU A 249 7.19 4.10 9.70
N PRO A 250 8.51 3.97 9.92
CA PRO A 250 9.47 5.05 9.66
C PRO A 250 9.44 5.55 8.22
N ILE A 251 9.41 4.64 7.23
CA ILE A 251 9.35 5.02 5.81
C ILE A 251 8.07 5.82 5.52
N GLY A 252 6.93 5.37 6.05
CA GLY A 252 5.66 6.07 5.91
C GLY A 252 5.66 7.46 6.55
N ILE A 253 6.26 7.60 7.75
CA ILE A 253 6.40 8.88 8.44
C ILE A 253 7.30 9.84 7.64
N ILE A 254 8.49 9.38 7.25
CA ILE A 254 9.45 10.17 6.48
C ILE A 254 8.82 10.63 5.16
N GLY A 255 8.18 9.73 4.42
CA GLY A 255 7.52 10.06 3.16
C GLY A 255 6.42 11.12 3.30
N ARG A 256 5.65 11.08 4.40
CA ARG A 256 4.61 12.10 4.68
C ARG A 256 5.20 13.44 5.07
N ILE A 257 6.29 13.46 5.84
CA ILE A 257 7.00 14.70 6.19
C ILE A 257 7.52 15.36 4.90
N TYR A 258 8.16 14.60 4.02
CA TYR A 258 8.64 15.13 2.73
C TYR A 258 7.50 15.71 1.87
N GLU A 259 6.36 15.02 1.79
CA GLU A 259 5.21 15.50 1.01
C GLU A 259 4.55 16.73 1.64
N ALA A 260 4.49 16.81 2.97
CA ALA A 260 3.98 17.98 3.68
C ALA A 260 4.89 19.21 3.52
N LEU A 261 6.21 19.02 3.49
CA LEU A 261 7.19 20.09 3.27
C LEU A 261 7.18 20.55 1.81
N GLY A 262 7.18 19.62 0.85
CA GLY A 262 7.19 19.96 -0.58
C GLY A 262 5.92 20.66 -1.07
N GLY A 263 4.77 20.44 -0.41
CA GLY A 263 3.54 21.18 -0.69
C GLY A 263 3.55 22.64 -0.22
N HIS A 264 4.53 23.05 0.61
CA HIS A 264 4.67 24.45 1.04
C HIS A 264 5.41 25.29 -0.02
N ASP A 265 6.32 24.68 -0.77
CA ASP A 265 7.10 25.40 -1.80
C ASP A 265 6.28 25.67 -3.07
N GLU A 266 5.40 24.76 -3.52
CA GLU A 266 4.55 24.99 -4.70
C GLU A 266 3.46 26.07 -4.49
N ASN A 267 3.08 26.37 -3.24
CA ASN A 267 2.10 27.43 -2.96
C ASN A 267 2.71 28.83 -3.01
N ASN A 268 3.99 29.00 -2.67
CA ASN A 268 4.66 30.30 -2.71
C ASN A 268 4.92 30.78 -4.15
N ASP A 269 5.18 29.88 -5.10
CA ASP A 269 5.42 30.25 -6.50
C ASP A 269 4.14 30.69 -7.26
N ASN A 270 2.94 30.42 -6.72
CA ASN A 270 1.67 30.81 -7.35
C ASN A 270 1.11 32.15 -6.86
N ASP A 271 1.68 32.72 -5.78
CA ASP A 271 1.25 34.00 -5.23
C ASP A 271 1.99 35.20 -5.84
N ASP A 272 3.13 34.98 -6.51
CA ASP A 272 3.93 36.04 -7.15
C ASP A 272 3.46 36.41 -8.58
N ASP A 273 2.53 35.66 -9.18
CA ASP A 273 2.06 35.87 -10.57
C ASP A 273 0.71 36.64 -10.67
N ASN A 274 0.16 37.15 -9.55
CA ASN A 274 -1.15 37.84 -9.53
C ASN A 274 -1.10 39.34 -9.18
N ASP A 275 0.08 39.96 -9.08
CA ASP A 275 0.20 41.39 -8.74
C ASP A 275 0.87 42.19 -9.87
N ASP A 276 0.18 42.29 -11.01
CA ASP A 276 0.46 43.30 -12.03
C ASP A 276 -0.87 43.78 -12.63
N GLY A 277 -1.38 44.91 -12.12
CA GLY A 277 -2.49 45.61 -12.75
C GLY A 277 -3.21 46.63 -11.88
N ASP A 278 -2.48 47.45 -11.13
CA ASP A 278 -3.02 48.59 -10.39
C ASP A 278 -3.38 49.78 -11.30
N ASP A 279 -4.51 50.40 -10.93
CA ASP A 279 -4.95 51.78 -11.09
C ASP A 279 -4.56 52.65 -12.31
N GLY A 280 -5.58 53.00 -13.08
CA GLY A 280 -5.65 54.22 -13.90
C GLY A 280 -6.89 55.04 -13.54
N GLY A 281 -6.74 55.97 -12.58
CA GLY A 281 -7.78 56.87 -12.10
C GLY A 281 -8.26 57.92 -13.12
N ASN A 282 -9.59 58.05 -13.17
CA ASN A 282 -10.45 59.24 -13.26
C ASN A 282 -9.86 60.60 -13.73
N ASP A 283 -10.49 61.22 -14.73
CA ASP A 283 -10.82 62.66 -14.68
C ASP A 283 -11.92 63.10 -15.67
N GLY A 284 -12.96 63.73 -15.11
CA GLY A 284 -13.52 65.01 -15.57
C GLY A 284 -14.34 65.12 -16.88
N GLY A 285 -15.67 65.13 -16.74
CA GLY A 285 -16.55 66.26 -17.14
C GLY A 285 -16.68 66.70 -18.60
N GLY A 286 -17.92 66.68 -19.11
CA GLY A 286 -18.35 67.57 -20.20
C GLY A 286 -19.46 67.01 -21.09
N ASP A 287 -20.72 67.35 -20.78
CA ASP A 287 -21.77 67.54 -21.80
C ASP A 287 -21.30 68.64 -22.78
N PRO A 288 -21.65 68.58 -24.08
CA PRO A 288 -22.93 69.15 -24.49
C PRO A 288 -23.64 68.47 -25.69
N GLU A 289 -24.96 68.52 -25.64
CA GLU A 289 -25.87 69.01 -26.71
C GLU A 289 -25.50 68.70 -28.18
N LYS A 290 -26.14 67.67 -28.76
CA LYS A 290 -27.16 67.72 -29.85
C LYS A 290 -27.28 66.38 -30.58
#